data_AF-A0A0F9TRS3-F1
#
_entry.id   AF-A0A0F9TRS3-F1
#
_cell.length_a   1.000
_cell.length_b   1.000
_cell.length_c   1.000
_cell.angle_alpha   90.00
_cell.angle_beta   90.00
_cell.angle_gamma   90.00
#
_symmetry.space_group_name_H-M   'P 1'
#
loop_
_entity.id
_entity.type
_entity.pdbx_description
1 polymer ?
#
loop_
_entity_poly.entity_id
_entity_poly.type
_entity_poly.pdbx_seq_one_letter_code
_entity_poly.pdbx_strand_id
1 'polypeptide(L)' 'MQAYQERVVEEKRELDEKLAKLVAFRRTDQFIGLASDEQCRMTRQRSFMEGYSKVLGERIEAF' A
#
# COMPACT_ATOMS: atom_id res chain seq x y z
N MET A 1 -8.96 9.16 -20.73
CA MET A 1 -7.56 8.85 -20.38
C MET A 1 -7.00 7.90 -21.42
N GLN A 2 -5.68 7.85 -21.61
CA GLN A 2 -5.03 6.82 -22.42
C GLN A 2 -5.01 5.49 -21.65
N ALA A 3 -4.96 4.35 -22.35
CA ALA A 3 -5.03 3.02 -21.72
C ALA A 3 -3.97 2.80 -20.62
N TYR A 4 -2.76 3.37 -20.76
CA TYR A 4 -1.75 3.26 -19.70
C TYR A 4 -2.07 4.14 -18.48
N GLN A 5 -2.76 5.27 -18.65
CA GLN A 5 -3.17 6.14 -17.53
C GLN A 5 -4.25 5.46 -16.69
N GLU A 6 -5.22 4.80 -17.34
CA GLU A 6 -6.26 4.00 -16.66
C GLU A 6 -5.64 2.86 -15.85
N ARG A 7 -4.61 2.19 -16.40
CA ARG A 7 -3.85 1.16 -15.65
C ARG A 7 -3.18 1.71 -14.39
N VAL A 8 -2.68 2.94 -14.42
CA VAL A 8 -2.05 3.59 -13.25
C VAL A 8 -3.08 3.94 -12.18
N VAL A 9 -4.26 4.42 -12.59
CA VAL A 9 -5.38 4.68 -11.67
C VAL A 9 -5.83 3.40 -10.99
N GLU A 10 -6.02 2.33 -11.77
CA GLU A 10 -6.45 1.04 -11.23
C GLU A 10 -5.38 0.42 -10.31
N GLU A 11 -4.12 0.49 -10.72
CA GLU A 11 -3.00 0.02 -9.90
C GLU A 11 -2.95 0.75 -8.54
N LYS A 12 -3.16 2.08 -8.53
CA LYS A 12 -3.23 2.84 -7.28
C LYS A 12 -4.40 2.38 -6.41
N ARG A 13 -5.58 2.20 -7.01
CA ARG A 13 -6.79 1.75 -6.32
C ARG A 13 -6.56 0.40 -5.63
N GLU A 14 -6.00 -0.56 -6.35
CA GLU A 14 -5.70 -1.88 -5.79
C GLU A 14 -4.64 -1.82 -4.67
N LEU A 15 -3.61 -0.98 -4.85
CA LEU A 15 -2.55 -0.81 -3.87
C LEU A 15 -3.09 -0.19 -2.57
N ASP A 16 -3.92 0.85 -2.68
CA ASP A 16 -4.56 1.52 -1.55
C ASP A 16 -5.47 0.57 -0.77
N GLU A 17 -6.21 -0.31 -1.46
CA GLU A 17 -7.03 -1.33 -0.82
C GLU A 17 -6.18 -2.34 -0.04
N LYS A 18 -5.07 -2.82 -0.63
CA LYS A 18 -4.13 -3.73 0.04
C LYS A 18 -3.46 -3.04 1.24
N LEU A 19 -3.09 -1.77 1.10
CA LEU A 19 -2.48 -0.98 2.16
C LEU A 19 -3.45 -0.78 3.33
N ALA A 20 -4.72 -0.46 3.05
CA ALA A 20 -5.76 -0.31 4.08
C ALA A 20 -5.96 -1.61 4.87
N LYS A 21 -5.99 -2.77 4.20
CA LYS A 21 -6.07 -4.08 4.84
C LYS A 21 -4.86 -4.36 5.73
N LEU A 22 -3.64 -4.06 5.25
CA LEU A 22 -2.42 -4.21 6.04
C LEU A 22 -2.42 -3.30 7.28
N VAL A 23 -2.83 -2.05 7.13
CA VAL A 23 -2.95 -1.09 8.24
C VAL A 23 -3.96 -1.57 9.26
N ALA A 24 -5.11 -2.09 8.84
CA ALA A 24 -6.13 -2.64 9.72
C ALA A 24 -5.61 -3.87 10.47
N PHE A 25 -4.95 -4.80 9.78
CA PHE A 25 -4.37 -6.00 10.40
C PHE A 25 -3.33 -5.65 11.47
N ARG A 26 -2.48 -4.64 11.23
CA ARG A 26 -1.48 -4.17 12.19
C ARG A 26 -2.05 -3.62 13.51
N ARG A 27 -3.37 -3.41 13.60
CA ARG A 27 -4.07 -2.95 14.82
C ARG A 27 -4.70 -4.10 15.61
N THR A 28 -4.52 -5.35 15.19
CA THR A 28 -5.11 -6.52 15.83
C THR A 28 -4.16 -7.17 16.83
N ASP A 29 -4.70 -7.87 17.82
CA ASP A 29 -3.90 -8.67 18.77
C ASP A 29 -3.11 -9.78 18.06
N GLN A 30 -3.62 -10.27 16.93
CA GLN A 30 -2.91 -11.25 16.12
C GLN A 30 -1.58 -10.70 15.61
N PHE A 31 -1.53 -9.44 15.18
CA PHE A 31 -0.28 -8.79 14.77
C PHE A 31 0.68 -8.61 15.96
N ILE A 32 0.16 -8.23 17.12
CA ILE A 32 0.95 -8.05 18.36
C ILE A 32 1.58 -9.37 18.79
N GLY A 33 0.88 -10.49 18.59
CA GLY A 33 1.38 -11.84 18.86
C GLY A 33 2.42 -12.38 17.87
N LEU A 34 2.69 -11.69 16.76
CA LEU A 34 3.72 -12.12 15.80
C LEU A 34 5.12 -11.90 16.36
N ALA A 35 6.07 -12.69 15.87
CA ALA A 35 7.49 -12.47 16.13
C ALA A 35 7.91 -11.06 15.65
N SER A 36 8.81 -10.43 16.42
CA SER A 36 9.23 -9.03 16.19
C SER A 36 9.81 -8.80 14.79
N ASP A 37 10.50 -9.80 14.24
CA ASP A 37 11.06 -9.75 12.89
C ASP A 37 9.95 -9.70 11.82
N GLU A 38 8.87 -10.45 12.01
CA GLU A 38 7.70 -10.39 11.12
C GLU A 38 6.97 -9.06 11.24
N GLN A 39 6.77 -8.53 12.46
CA GLN A 39 6.22 -7.19 12.65
C GLN A 39 7.06 -6.11 11.94
N CYS A 40 8.38 -6.26 11.96
CA CYS A 40 9.32 -5.38 11.26
C CYS A 40 9.20 -5.50 9.73
N ARG A 41 9.09 -6.73 9.19
CA ARG A 41 8.84 -6.97 7.75
C ARG A 41 7.54 -6.32 7.30
N MET A 42 6.43 -6.54 8.00
CA MET A 42 5.13 -5.95 7.66
C MET A 42 5.12 -4.42 7.78
N THR A 43 5.88 -3.85 8.73
CA THR A 43 6.04 -2.39 8.84
C THR A 43 6.81 -1.83 7.65
N ARG A 44 7.90 -2.48 7.20
CA ARG A 44 8.62 -2.08 5.98
C ARG A 44 7.75 -2.22 4.73
N GLN A 45 7.01 -3.32 4.62
CA GLN A 45 6.04 -3.53 3.54
C GLN A 45 5.06 -2.36 3.45
N ARG A 46 4.46 -1.96 4.58
CA ARG A 46 3.56 -0.80 4.66
C ARG A 46 4.22 0.47 4.13
N SER A 47 5.44 0.79 4.58
CA SER A 47 6.17 1.98 4.14
C SER A 47 6.46 1.98 2.64
N PHE A 48 6.82 0.82 2.06
CA PHE A 48 7.04 0.73 0.62
C PHE A 48 5.74 0.89 -0.18
N MET A 49 4.63 0.33 0.31
CA MET A 49 3.32 0.49 -0.32
C MET A 49 2.83 1.95 -0.25
N GLU A 50 3.02 2.64 0.89
CA GLU A 50 2.73 4.07 1.05
C GLU A 50 3.53 4.91 0.06
N GLY A 51 4.85 4.66 -0.03
CA GLY A 51 5.72 5.34 -0.99
C GLY A 51 5.31 5.09 -2.44
N TYR A 52 4.96 3.85 -2.78
CA TYR A 52 4.53 3.53 -4.13
C TYR A 52 3.18 4.17 -4.49
N SER A 53 2.19 4.14 -3.59
CA SER A 53 0.90 4.80 -3.80
C SER A 53 1.06 6.31 -4.02
N LYS A 54 1.98 6.95 -3.28
CA LYS A 54 2.31 8.36 -3.48
C LYS A 54 2.82 8.63 -4.90
N VAL A 55 3.78 7.83 -5.39
CA VAL A 55 4.30 7.95 -6.76
C VAL A 55 3.21 7.74 -7.81
N LEU A 56 2.29 6.78 -7.59
CA LEU A 56 1.15 6.60 -8.49
C LEU A 56 0.21 7.82 -8.48
N GLY A 57 -0.01 8.45 -7.33
CA GLY A 57 -0.75 9.70 -7.21
C GLY A 57 -0.10 10.85 -7.99
N GLU A 58 1.21 11.05 -7.81
CA GLU A 58 2.00 12.05 -8.54
C GLU A 58 1.92 11.82 -10.06
N ARG A 59 1.95 10.56 -10.51
CA ARG A 59 1.77 10.22 -11.94
C ARG A 59 0.37 10.56 -12.44
N ILE A 60 -0.67 10.30 -11.65
CA ILE A 60 -2.07 10.59 -12.01
C ILE A 60 -2.31 12.09 -12.10
N GLU A 61 -1.74 12.88 -11.19
CA GLU A 61 -1.82 14.34 -11.21
C GLU A 61 -1.12 14.97 -12.42
N ALA A 62 -0.13 14.27 -12.99
CA ALA A 62 0.65 14.73 -14.16
C ALA A 62 0.05 14.32 -15.53
N PHE A 63 -1.08 13.58 -15.55
CA PHE A 63 -1.78 13.16 -16.76
C PHE A 63 -2.75 14.20 -17.30
#